data_AF-A0A7C1SUA7-F1
#
_entry.id   AF-A0A7C1SUA7-F1
#
_cell.length_a   1.000
_cell.length_b   1.000
_cell.length_c   1.000
_cell.angle_alpha   90.00
_cell.angle_beta   90.00
_cell.angle_gamma   90.00
#
_symmetry.space_group_name_H-M   'P 1'
#
loop_
_entity.id
_entity.type
_entity.pdbx_description
1 polymer ?
#
loop_
_entity_poly.entity_id
_entity_poly.type
_entity_poly.pdbx_seq_one_letter_code
_entity_poly.pdbx_strand_id
1 'polypeptide(L)' 'MVKRVAIGKIPLTGLFSIKQEILLTPVIVSVPIAVSLLFIYSSVVSGFFYGNAIIGITILAGNLVFDIPFLKSFFRLRKK' A
#
# COMPACT_ATOMS: atom_id res chain seq x y z
N MET A 1 -17.26 40.86 -21.04
CA MET A 1 -18.06 39.63 -21.18
C MET A 1 -17.09 38.46 -21.35
N VAL A 2 -16.73 37.77 -20.26
CA VAL A 2 -15.69 36.73 -20.26
C VAL A 2 -16.32 35.37 -20.50
N LYS A 3 -16.03 34.76 -21.66
CA LYS A 3 -16.45 33.39 -22.00
C LYS A 3 -15.72 32.40 -21.07
N ARG A 4 -16.46 31.73 -20.20
CA ARG A 4 -15.94 30.58 -19.45
C ARG A 4 -15.78 29.42 -20.43
N VAL A 5 -14.54 29.00 -20.67
CA VAL A 5 -14.22 27.78 -21.42
C VAL A 5 -14.69 26.61 -20.56
N ALA A 6 -15.70 25.88 -21.03
CA ALA A 6 -16.12 24.63 -20.42
C ALA A 6 -14.98 23.62 -20.60
N ILE A 7 -14.18 23.43 -19.57
CA ILE A 7 -13.23 22.32 -19.49
C ILE A 7 -14.09 21.07 -19.51
N GLY A 8 -14.08 20.37 -20.65
CA GLY A 8 -14.83 19.15 -20.86
C GLY A 8 -14.62 18.22 -19.68
N LYS A 9 -15.71 17.59 -19.22
CA LYS A 9 -15.67 16.52 -18.22
C LYS A 9 -14.74 15.44 -18.76
N ILE A 10 -13.48 15.45 -18.33
CA ILE A 10 -12.57 14.34 -18.56
C ILE A 10 -13.26 13.16 -17.90
N PRO A 11 -13.68 12.13 -18.66
CA PRO A 11 -14.20 10.95 -18.02
C PRO A 11 -13.02 10.37 -17.27
N LEU A 12 -13.01 10.51 -15.94
CA LEU A 12 -12.29 9.60 -15.07
C LEU A 12 -12.94 8.24 -15.27
N THR A 13 -12.68 7.60 -16.41
CA THR A 13 -12.84 6.15 -16.53
C THR A 13 -11.98 5.58 -15.43
N GLY A 14 -12.64 5.14 -14.35
CA GLY A 14 -12.03 4.62 -13.15
C GLY A 14 -10.92 3.65 -13.53
N LEU A 15 -9.68 4.09 -13.32
CA LEU A 15 -8.49 3.37 -13.74
C LEU A 15 -8.38 2.00 -13.04
N PHE A 16 -9.16 1.80 -11.97
CA PHE A 16 -9.39 0.52 -11.33
C PHE A 16 -10.89 0.29 -11.19
N SER A 17 -11.37 -0.84 -11.70
CA SER A 17 -12.70 -1.31 -11.35
C SER A 17 -12.72 -1.64 -9.87
N ILE A 18 -13.81 -1.36 -9.15
CA ILE A 18 -13.95 -1.59 -7.69
C ILE A 18 -13.52 -3.02 -7.28
N LYS A 19 -13.66 -3.99 -8.17
CA LYS A 19 -13.20 -5.37 -7.95
C LYS A 19 -11.68 -5.50 -7.87
N GLN A 20 -10.93 -4.75 -8.68
CA GLN A 20 -9.47 -4.74 -8.69
C GLN A 20 -8.92 -4.15 -7.38
N GLU A 21 -9.52 -3.10 -6.83
CA GLU A 21 -9.08 -2.51 -5.56
C GLU A 21 -9.23 -3.48 -4.37
N ILE A 22 -10.32 -4.26 -4.33
CA ILE A 22 -10.54 -5.28 -3.29
C ILE A 22 -9.53 -6.42 -3.43
N LEU A 23 -9.23 -6.84 -4.66
CA LEU A 23 -8.24 -7.87 -4.95
C LEU A 23 -6.80 -7.38 -4.66
N LEU A 24 -6.52 -6.09 -4.81
CA LEU A 24 -5.22 -5.50 -4.54
C LEU A 24 -4.96 -5.30 -3.04
N THR A 25 -6.01 -5.06 -2.26
CA THR A 25 -5.91 -4.82 -0.82
C THR A 25 -5.10 -5.89 -0.06
N PRO A 26 -5.41 -7.20 -0.17
CA PRO A 26 -4.61 -8.23 0.50
C PRO A 26 -3.17 -8.26 -0.01
N VAL A 27 -2.93 -7.95 -1.28
CA VAL A 27 -1.57 -7.90 -1.86
C VAL A 27 -0.75 -6.75 -1.25
N ILE A 28 -1.36 -5.57 -1.11
CA ILE A 28 -0.72 -4.38 -0.50
C ILE A 28 -0.23 -4.67 0.92
N VAL A 29 -0.99 -5.43 1.71
CA VAL A 29 -0.60 -5.79 3.08
C VAL A 29 0.33 -6.99 3.13
N SER A 30 0.03 -8.05 2.37
CA SER A 30 0.77 -9.32 2.47
C SER A 30 2.17 -9.25 1.87
N VAL A 31 2.39 -8.49 0.80
CA VAL A 31 3.70 -8.41 0.13
C VAL A 31 4.76 -7.81 1.05
N PRO A 32 4.57 -6.63 1.69
CA PRO A 32 5.60 -6.10 2.57
C PRO A 32 5.81 -6.96 3.83
N ILE A 33 4.80 -7.69 4.29
CA ILE A 33 4.95 -8.69 5.37
C ILE A 33 5.86 -9.83 4.90
N ALA A 34 5.63 -10.40 3.71
CA ALA A 34 6.47 -11.47 3.19
C ALA A 34 7.93 -11.00 2.96
N VAL A 35 8.09 -9.80 2.40
CA VAL A 35 9.42 -9.21 2.16
C VAL A 35 10.15 -8.93 3.48
N SER A 36 9.48 -8.35 4.47
CA SER A 36 10.10 -8.09 5.78
C SER A 36 10.53 -9.36 6.49
N LEU A 37 9.71 -10.41 6.46
CA LEU A 37 10.07 -11.72 7.00
C LEU A 37 11.27 -12.33 6.27
N LEU A 38 11.36 -12.17 4.95
CA LEU A 38 12.50 -12.67 4.18
C LEU A 38 13.80 -11.96 4.56
N PHE A 39 13.76 -10.63 4.74
CA PHE A 39 14.92 -9.86 5.21
C PHE A 39 15.35 -10.26 6.62
N ILE A 40 14.40 -10.43 7.54
CA ILE A 40 14.67 -10.88 8.92
C ILE A 40 15.26 -12.29 8.90
N TYR A 41 14.64 -13.22 8.16
CA TYR A 41 15.11 -14.60 8.05
C TYR A 41 16.51 -14.69 7.46
N SER A 42 16.76 -13.97 6.35
CA SER A 42 18.08 -13.88 5.74
C SER A 42 19.13 -13.37 6.72
N SER A 43 18.78 -12.37 7.53
CA SER A 43 19.67 -11.80 8.55
C SER A 43 19.98 -12.78 9.68
N VAL A 44 19.00 -13.61 10.08
CA VAL A 44 19.20 -14.68 11.08
C VAL A 44 20.10 -15.77 10.53
N VAL A 45 19.84 -16.24 9.30
CA VAL A 45 20.60 -17.34 8.68
C VAL A 45 22.03 -16.93 8.34
N SER A 46 22.24 -15.69 7.89
CA SER A 46 23.59 -15.20 7.57
C SER A 46 24.44 -14.92 8.81
N GLY A 47 23.84 -14.91 10.01
CA GLY A 47 24.50 -14.48 11.25
C GLY A 47 24.84 -12.98 11.27
N PHE A 48 24.47 -12.23 10.23
CA PHE A 48 24.75 -10.81 10.10
C PHE A 48 23.46 -10.03 10.32
N PHE A 49 23.28 -9.60 11.58
CA PHE A 49 22.06 -8.91 12.01
C PHE A 49 21.95 -7.48 11.46
N TYR A 50 23.08 -6.88 11.08
CA TYR A 50 23.14 -5.46 10.73
C TYR A 50 22.71 -5.23 9.27
N GLY A 51 21.88 -4.21 9.05
CA GLY A 51 21.33 -3.87 7.73
C GLY A 51 20.04 -4.62 7.40
N ASN A 52 20.12 -5.93 7.14
CA ASN A 52 18.97 -6.71 6.66
C ASN A 52 17.83 -6.82 7.69
N ALA A 53 18.14 -7.10 8.97
CA ALA A 53 17.10 -7.12 10.00
C ALA A 53 16.46 -5.74 10.19
N ILE A 54 17.27 -4.67 10.14
CA ILE A 54 16.77 -3.29 10.28
C ILE A 54 15.81 -2.97 9.14
N ILE A 55 16.17 -3.29 7.89
CA ILE A 55 15.31 -3.12 6.71
C ILE A 55 14.00 -3.89 6.90
N GLY A 56 14.07 -5.16 7.30
CA GLY A 56 12.88 -5.97 7.54
C GLY A 56 11.96 -5.37 8.62
N ILE A 57 12.53 -4.95 9.75
CA ILE A 57 11.78 -4.30 10.84
C ILE A 57 11.15 -2.98 10.38
N THR A 58 11.87 -2.15 9.63
CA THR A 58 11.35 -0.89 9.10
C THR A 58 10.18 -1.11 8.15
N ILE A 59 10.27 -2.10 7.25
CA ILE A 59 9.17 -2.45 6.34
C ILE A 59 7.95 -2.93 7.14
N LEU A 60 8.17 -3.78 8.15
CA LEU A 60 7.10 -4.33 8.97
C LEU A 60 6.40 -3.23 9.80
N ALA A 61 7.17 -2.32 10.40
CA ALA A 61 6.64 -1.16 11.10
C ALA A 61 5.88 -0.21 10.16
N GLY A 62 6.40 0.04 8.96
CA GLY A 62 5.74 0.87 7.95
C GLY A 62 4.38 0.32 7.54
N ASN A 63 4.28 -0.99 7.31
CA ASN A 63 3.02 -1.63 6.96
C ASN A 63 1.98 -1.53 8.09
N LEU A 64 2.41 -1.72 9.34
CA LEU A 64 1.54 -1.59 10.51
C LEU A 64 1.07 -0.14 10.76
N VAL A 65 1.95 0.85 10.59
CA VAL A 65 1.67 2.27 10.90
C VAL A 65 0.96 2.99 9.77
N PHE A 66 1.24 2.64 8.52
CA PHE A 66 0.71 3.35 7.34
C PHE A 66 -0.28 2.52 6.54
N ASP A 67 0.12 1.32 6.08
CA ASP A 67 -0.69 0.57 5.11
C ASP A 67 -2.02 0.08 5.71
N ILE A 68 -1.99 -0.48 6.93
CA ILE A 68 -3.21 -0.97 7.60
C ILE A 68 -4.17 0.19 7.92
N PRO A 69 -3.75 1.31 8.53
CA PRO A 69 -4.65 2.46 8.78
C PRO A 69 -5.15 3.12 7.50
N PHE A 70 -4.32 3.19 6.46
CA PHE A 70 -4.71 3.69 5.14
C PHE A 70 -5.85 2.85 4.55
N LEU A 71 -5.69 1.52 4.51
CA LEU A 71 -6.72 0.60 4.02
C LEU A 71 -8.00 0.65 4.84
N LYS A 72 -7.88 0.73 6.17
CA LYS A 72 -9.04 0.92 7.06
C LYS A 72 -9.82 2.20 6.72
N SER A 73 -9.11 3.29 6.46
CA SER A 73 -9.71 4.58 6.10
C SER A 73 -10.35 4.52 4.71
N PHE A 74 -9.67 3.90 3.75
CA PHE A 74 -10.16 3.68 2.40
C PHE A 74 -11.49 2.90 2.38
N PHE A 75 -11.56 1.78 3.11
CA PHE A 75 -12.80 1.02 3.23
C PHE A 75 -13.92 1.77 3.96
N ARG A 76 -13.57 2.65 4.90
CA ARG A 76 -14.56 3.49 5.59
C ARG A 76 -15.16 4.53 4.66
N LEU A 77 -14.35 5.18 3.81
CA LEU A 77 -14.82 6.12 2.80
C LEU A 77 -15.72 5.45 1.76
N ARG A 78 -15.45 4.19 1.42
CA ARG A 78 -16.26 3.40 0.49
C ARG A 78 -17.67 3.03 1.00
N LYS A 79 -17.90 3.01 2.32
CA LYS A 79 -19.21 2.68 2.91
C LYS A 79 -20.19 3.86 2.92
N LYS A 80 -19.73 5.07 2.60
CA LYS A 80 -20.57 6.26 2.40
C LYS A 80 -20.93 6.40 0.93
#